data_AF-A0A089PC23-F1
#
_entry.id   AF-A0A089PC23-F1
#
_cell.length_a   1.000
_cell.length_b   1.000
_cell.length_c   1.000
_cell.angle_alpha   90.00
_cell.angle_beta   90.00
_cell.angle_gamma   90.00
#
_symmetry.space_group_name_H-M   'P 1'
#
loop_
_entity.id
_entity.type
_entity.pdbx_description
1 polymer ?
#
loop_
_entity_poly.entity_id
_entity_poly.type
_entity_poly.pdbx_seq_one_letter_code
_entity_poly.pdbx_strand_id
1 'polypeptide(L)'
;MPKVVNKVVTVNVKTSNHIYSDKGSAKGYFINGIESPRLNLLSDVTYRFDQSDISNLGHQILFYKDSEKLTPFKSNVINNGIAGSEGAYTEITLPASTSIKLFYQCKNHAFMGNSLQKINSSYVSGDVVSTNETFGVWSKYIDVYGLRIFCLGSFSRMPAVDDEFIKKTAETVKLMMNPSGELIDKQAQENAIKYMKSKSTIQRVGINTFGAYQNPSLNDAPKGYDEINNLYNSVDFIWKLNDSPIQRNQITQQLEHLLHTFTDFALPGAFPSQFNLIEGKGMLWDAAKEAIDNGVYNDKDYIKFKGDNHEIYSDLYKSMVMREYLFCLTYSMWGYITKYTQDGSLDGEWSDNYLTSDSIKEANPLGYDLYTNYITKVITKPESYRLEEIYKDNHEGVSGYQSDTDTISIDETIISSNTNKNNKQFRGSSLNYNFINKGDNNYEILPKNNFDEITGQLVQKKYFSEKDIINSNDLESFALQFTDKKLDLIDDVKGVFDQVTGLNTDSGRMFRLYNAAFRRFPDSSGLKYWIDQFSSGANDIRTVSSSFLVSDEFKLRYGENISDNQYVKTLYINVLNRELDQSGYDYWVGNLSNDIEQRHEVLLGFAESAENKALFTEMTGFG
;
A
#
# COMPACT_ATOMS: atom_id res chain seq x y z
N MET A 1 -7.04 -13.63 -24.10
CA MET A 1 -6.40 -12.91 -25.24
C MET A 1 -5.05 -12.38 -24.78
N PRO A 2 -3.99 -12.30 -25.61
CA PRO A 2 -2.77 -11.61 -25.19
C PRO A 2 -3.13 -10.16 -24.86
N LYS A 3 -2.83 -9.77 -23.62
CA LYS A 3 -3.13 -8.47 -23.04
C LYS A 3 -2.26 -7.42 -23.73
N VAL A 4 -2.87 -6.53 -24.51
CA VAL A 4 -2.17 -5.37 -25.09
C VAL A 4 -2.34 -4.17 -24.15
N VAL A 5 -1.24 -3.70 -23.57
CA VAL A 5 -1.17 -2.47 -22.76
C VAL A 5 -0.73 -1.34 -23.67
N ASN A 6 -1.60 -0.35 -23.88
CA ASN A 6 -1.27 0.82 -24.70
C ASN A 6 -0.51 1.86 -23.88
N LYS A 7 0.54 2.43 -24.48
CA LYS A 7 1.33 3.54 -23.97
C LYS A 7 1.39 4.61 -25.07
N VAL A 8 0.83 5.79 -24.79
CA VAL A 8 0.82 6.92 -25.74
C VAL A 8 2.23 7.50 -25.81
N VAL A 9 2.74 7.71 -27.02
CA VAL A 9 4.07 8.27 -27.24
C VAL A 9 3.96 9.61 -27.94
N THR A 10 4.64 10.62 -27.41
CA THR A 10 4.92 11.88 -28.09
C THR A 10 6.42 12.17 -28.06
N VAL A 11 6.86 13.18 -28.80
CA VAL A 11 8.27 13.61 -28.84
C VAL A 11 8.35 15.10 -28.54
N ASN A 12 9.21 15.49 -27.61
CA ASN A 12 9.45 16.90 -27.29
C ASN A 12 10.95 17.15 -27.00
N VAL A 13 11.33 18.42 -26.79
CA VAL A 13 12.69 18.82 -26.38
C VAL A 13 13.02 18.19 -25.03
N LYS A 14 14.26 17.70 -24.90
CA LYS A 14 14.74 17.13 -23.64
C LYS A 14 14.87 18.20 -22.56
N THR A 15 14.52 17.85 -21.33
CA THR A 15 14.88 18.66 -20.15
C THR A 15 16.21 18.19 -19.56
N SER A 16 16.71 18.92 -18.56
CA SER A 16 17.86 18.49 -17.75
C SER A 16 17.62 17.17 -17.01
N ASN A 17 16.37 16.73 -16.87
CA ASN A 17 16.01 15.49 -16.19
C ASN A 17 16.14 14.25 -17.08
N HIS A 18 16.29 14.42 -18.40
CA HIS A 18 16.52 13.30 -19.30
C HIS A 18 17.88 12.66 -19.00
N ILE A 19 17.97 11.33 -18.90
CA ILE A 19 19.22 10.58 -18.66
C ILE A 19 20.33 10.81 -19.71
N TYR A 20 19.97 11.47 -20.80
CA TYR A 20 20.84 11.80 -21.93
C TYR A 20 20.63 13.27 -22.34
N SER A 21 20.38 14.16 -21.38
CA SER A 21 20.17 15.59 -21.59
C SER A 21 21.30 16.22 -22.41
N ASP A 22 22.55 15.84 -22.13
CA ASP A 22 23.75 16.36 -22.81
C ASP A 22 24.26 15.47 -23.96
N LYS A 23 23.47 14.50 -24.43
CA LYS A 23 23.93 13.49 -25.42
C LYS A 23 22.89 13.21 -26.50
N GLY A 24 23.37 13.06 -27.74
CA GLY A 24 22.54 12.64 -28.87
C GLY A 24 21.54 13.71 -29.33
N SER A 25 20.30 13.29 -29.60
CA SER A 25 19.23 14.20 -30.03
C SER A 25 18.90 15.23 -28.95
N ALA A 26 18.55 16.46 -29.36
CA ALA A 26 17.94 17.45 -28.47
C ALA A 26 16.49 17.10 -28.08
N LYS A 27 15.88 16.09 -28.72
CA LYS A 27 14.52 15.61 -28.45
C LYS A 27 14.52 14.26 -27.72
N GLY A 28 13.53 14.03 -26.88
CA GLY A 28 13.27 12.77 -26.17
C GLY A 28 11.85 12.27 -26.42
N TYR A 29 11.59 11.00 -26.10
CA TYR A 29 10.24 10.45 -26.06
C TYR A 29 9.52 10.86 -24.78
N PHE A 30 8.21 11.02 -24.86
CA PHE A 30 7.33 11.20 -23.72
C PHE A 30 6.32 10.06 -23.75
N ILE A 31 6.41 9.15 -22.79
CA ILE A 31 5.55 7.96 -22.70
C ILE A 31 4.48 8.25 -21.66
N ASN A 32 3.20 8.28 -22.06
CA ASN A 32 2.08 8.76 -21.26
C ASN A 32 2.35 10.14 -20.63
N GLY A 33 3.04 11.03 -21.36
CA GLY A 33 3.40 12.37 -20.88
C GLY A 33 4.63 12.43 -19.97
N ILE A 34 5.25 11.30 -19.60
CA ILE A 34 6.48 11.26 -18.80
C ILE A 34 7.70 11.23 -19.72
N GLU A 35 8.67 12.10 -19.48
CA GLU A 35 9.90 12.19 -20.28
C GLU A 35 10.78 10.94 -20.12
N SER A 36 10.94 10.19 -21.21
CA SER A 36 11.79 9.01 -21.38
C SER A 36 11.91 8.15 -20.11
N PRO A 37 10.80 7.64 -19.53
CA PRO A 37 10.84 6.85 -18.31
C PRO A 37 11.59 5.53 -18.53
N ARG A 38 12.24 5.00 -17.50
CA ARG A 38 12.65 3.60 -17.53
C ARG A 38 11.39 2.75 -17.48
N LEU A 39 11.23 1.83 -18.44
CA LEU A 39 10.00 1.04 -18.53
C LEU A 39 10.16 -0.31 -17.85
N ASN A 40 9.16 -0.70 -17.06
CA ASN A 40 9.08 -2.01 -16.47
C ASN A 40 8.00 -2.81 -17.18
N LEU A 41 8.40 -3.84 -17.92
CA LEU A 41 7.47 -4.64 -18.72
C LEU A 41 7.30 -6.02 -18.10
N LEU A 42 6.07 -6.47 -18.05
CA LEU A 42 5.70 -7.79 -17.56
C LEU A 42 6.00 -8.87 -18.60
N SER A 43 6.34 -10.07 -18.12
CA SER A 43 6.44 -11.25 -18.98
C SER A 43 5.08 -11.59 -19.58
N ASP A 44 5.11 -11.99 -20.85
CA ASP A 44 3.95 -12.47 -21.62
C ASP A 44 2.80 -11.47 -21.72
N VAL A 45 3.09 -10.18 -21.52
CA VAL A 45 2.19 -9.05 -21.80
C VAL A 45 2.73 -8.31 -23.03
N THR A 46 1.83 -7.96 -23.96
CA THR A 46 2.15 -7.15 -25.12
C THR A 46 2.02 -5.68 -24.73
N TYR A 47 3.07 -4.89 -24.95
CA TYR A 47 3.03 -3.44 -24.76
C TYR A 47 3.03 -2.78 -26.12
N ARG A 48 2.03 -1.94 -26.40
CA ARG A 48 1.92 -1.14 -27.61
C ARG A 48 2.28 0.30 -27.31
N PHE A 49 3.32 0.79 -27.97
CA PHE A 49 3.72 2.18 -28.00
C PHE A 49 3.00 2.85 -29.17
N ASP A 50 1.91 3.55 -28.88
CA ASP A 50 1.14 4.30 -29.86
C ASP A 50 1.94 5.52 -30.29
N GLN A 51 2.35 5.54 -31.56
CA GLN A 51 3.15 6.59 -32.18
C GLN A 51 2.35 7.37 -33.23
N SER A 52 1.03 7.44 -33.07
CA SER A 52 0.14 8.13 -34.02
C SER A 52 0.26 9.66 -33.99
N ASP A 53 0.69 10.22 -32.86
CA ASP A 53 0.85 11.67 -32.69
C ASP A 53 1.94 12.22 -33.64
N ILE A 54 1.63 13.32 -34.33
CA ILE A 54 2.47 13.94 -35.37
C ILE A 54 3.88 14.30 -34.88
N SER A 55 4.08 14.54 -33.58
CA SER A 55 5.40 14.79 -33.01
C SER A 55 6.37 13.61 -33.21
N ASN A 56 5.85 12.39 -33.39
CA ASN A 56 6.64 11.20 -33.66
C ASN A 56 7.16 11.11 -35.11
N LEU A 57 6.85 12.07 -35.99
CA LEU A 57 7.31 12.03 -37.37
C LEU A 57 8.84 11.95 -37.46
N GLY A 58 9.35 10.88 -38.05
CA GLY A 58 10.80 10.61 -38.12
C GLY A 58 11.41 10.05 -36.82
N HIS A 59 10.57 9.68 -35.85
CA HIS A 59 10.97 9.21 -34.52
C HIS A 59 10.33 7.86 -34.17
N GLN A 60 10.55 6.84 -35.00
CA GLN A 60 10.08 5.47 -34.69
C GLN A 60 10.83 4.87 -33.50
N ILE A 61 10.12 4.29 -32.53
CA ILE A 61 10.68 3.50 -31.44
C ILE A 61 11.08 2.12 -31.96
N LEU A 62 12.30 1.71 -31.63
CA LEU A 62 12.82 0.34 -31.75
C LEU A 62 13.51 -0.07 -30.45
N PHE A 63 13.72 -1.38 -30.27
CA PHE A 63 14.34 -1.94 -29.07
C PHE A 63 15.74 -2.45 -29.34
N TYR A 64 16.61 -2.34 -28.34
CA TYR A 64 18.04 -2.63 -28.40
C TYR A 64 18.50 -3.29 -27.10
N LYS A 65 19.63 -4.02 -27.15
CA LYS A 65 20.28 -4.61 -25.96
C LYS A 65 21.26 -3.65 -25.27
N ASP A 66 21.54 -2.52 -25.91
CA ASP A 66 22.46 -1.47 -25.46
C ASP A 66 21.87 -0.08 -25.75
N SER A 67 22.34 0.94 -25.03
CA SER A 67 21.85 2.32 -25.15
C SER A 67 22.29 3.03 -26.42
N GLU A 68 23.42 2.61 -26.99
CA GLU A 68 24.09 3.17 -28.16
C GLU A 68 23.42 2.74 -29.47
N LYS A 69 22.42 1.84 -29.39
CA LYS A 69 21.66 1.28 -30.52
C LYS A 69 22.47 0.38 -31.44
N LEU A 70 23.54 -0.24 -30.95
CA LEU A 70 24.43 -1.10 -31.72
C LEU A 70 23.81 -2.48 -31.96
N THR A 71 23.05 -3.00 -30.99
CA THR A 71 22.52 -4.37 -31.01
C THR A 71 20.99 -4.36 -30.98
N PRO A 72 20.29 -4.46 -32.12
CA PRO A 72 18.83 -4.44 -32.14
C PRO A 72 18.23 -5.70 -31.50
N PHE A 73 17.15 -5.50 -30.75
CA PHE A 73 16.28 -6.56 -30.23
C PHE A 73 15.01 -6.63 -31.08
N LYS A 74 14.83 -7.73 -31.81
CA LYS A 74 13.71 -7.93 -32.77
C LYS A 74 12.72 -9.01 -32.35
N SER A 75 13.04 -9.78 -31.31
CA SER A 75 12.21 -10.91 -30.88
C SER A 75 10.89 -10.40 -30.32
N ASN A 76 9.75 -10.89 -30.84
CA ASN A 76 8.41 -10.49 -30.42
C ASN A 76 8.16 -8.97 -30.46
N VAL A 77 8.77 -8.29 -31.43
CA VAL A 77 8.56 -6.86 -31.70
C VAL A 77 7.78 -6.72 -33.01
N ILE A 78 6.69 -5.97 -32.98
CA ILE A 78 5.89 -5.62 -34.17
C ILE A 78 6.00 -4.12 -34.41
N ASN A 79 6.13 -3.72 -35.66
CA ASN A 79 6.11 -2.32 -36.06
C ASN A 79 5.01 -2.13 -37.10
N ASN A 80 4.09 -1.22 -36.85
CA ASN A 80 2.96 -0.93 -37.71
C ASN A 80 2.94 0.56 -38.09
N GLY A 81 2.87 0.84 -39.40
CA GLY A 81 2.77 2.21 -39.92
C GLY A 81 4.07 3.01 -39.81
N ILE A 82 3.96 4.31 -40.10
CA ILE A 82 5.06 5.29 -40.00
C ILE A 82 4.77 6.16 -38.80
N ALA A 83 5.67 6.17 -37.80
CA ALA A 83 5.58 7.06 -36.65
C ALA A 83 5.23 8.50 -37.07
N GLY A 84 4.24 9.10 -36.42
CA GLY A 84 3.63 10.38 -36.79
C GLY A 84 2.41 10.30 -37.71
N SER A 85 1.96 9.09 -38.07
CA SER A 85 0.77 8.84 -38.90
C SER A 85 -0.31 8.12 -38.10
N GLU A 86 -1.59 8.37 -38.41
CA GLU A 86 -2.72 7.72 -37.75
C GLU A 86 -2.58 6.19 -37.72
N GLY A 87 -2.74 5.60 -36.52
CA GLY A 87 -2.65 4.15 -36.30
C GLY A 87 -1.22 3.58 -36.26
N ALA A 88 -0.19 4.43 -36.28
CA ALA A 88 1.19 3.97 -36.18
C ALA A 88 1.55 3.52 -34.75
N TYR A 89 2.22 2.38 -34.61
CA TYR A 89 2.67 1.88 -33.31
C TYR A 89 3.88 0.94 -33.40
N THR A 90 4.57 0.77 -32.28
CA THR A 90 5.53 -0.32 -32.07
C THR A 90 5.07 -1.17 -30.89
N GLU A 91 5.05 -2.50 -31.02
CA GLU A 91 4.73 -3.44 -29.94
C GLU A 91 5.96 -4.25 -29.52
N ILE A 92 5.96 -4.66 -28.25
CA ILE A 92 6.89 -5.67 -27.72
C ILE A 92 6.16 -6.60 -26.76
N THR A 93 6.40 -7.90 -26.88
CA THR A 93 6.00 -8.89 -25.86
C THR A 93 7.26 -9.53 -25.31
N LEU A 94 7.54 -9.37 -24.01
CA LEU A 94 8.72 -10.00 -23.41
C LEU A 94 8.43 -11.46 -23.06
N PRO A 95 9.04 -12.46 -23.73
CA PRO A 95 8.85 -13.85 -23.33
C PRO A 95 9.41 -14.11 -21.92
N ALA A 96 8.81 -15.07 -21.21
CA ALA A 96 9.22 -15.51 -19.87
C ALA A 96 10.72 -15.90 -19.74
N SER A 97 11.43 -16.18 -20.82
CA SER A 97 12.87 -16.48 -20.84
C SER A 97 13.79 -15.24 -20.95
N THR A 98 13.24 -14.04 -21.18
CA THR A 98 14.06 -12.82 -21.33
C THR A 98 14.72 -12.44 -20.00
N SER A 99 16.05 -12.41 -19.94
CA SER A 99 16.84 -12.08 -18.74
C SER A 99 17.71 -10.82 -18.90
N ILE A 100 17.57 -10.11 -20.02
CA ILE A 100 18.48 -9.04 -20.44
C ILE A 100 17.77 -7.67 -20.31
N LYS A 101 18.47 -6.66 -19.78
CA LYS A 101 18.05 -5.25 -19.81
C LYS A 101 18.01 -4.77 -21.27
N LEU A 102 16.90 -4.18 -21.69
CA LEU A 102 16.75 -3.65 -23.04
C LEU A 102 16.68 -2.11 -23.00
N PHE A 103 16.70 -1.50 -24.17
CA PHE A 103 16.60 -0.06 -24.35
C PHE A 103 15.62 0.22 -25.48
N TYR A 104 14.71 1.16 -25.29
CA TYR A 104 13.91 1.68 -26.38
C TYR A 104 14.57 2.98 -26.87
N GLN A 105 14.81 3.06 -28.16
CA GLN A 105 15.53 4.18 -28.77
C GLN A 105 14.91 4.55 -30.11
N CYS A 106 15.20 5.77 -30.55
CA CYS A 106 14.79 6.21 -31.87
C CYS A 106 15.57 5.48 -32.95
N LYS A 107 14.87 4.97 -33.96
CA LYS A 107 15.48 4.39 -35.17
C LYS A 107 16.54 5.34 -35.74
N ASN A 108 16.20 6.62 -35.89
CA ASN A 108 17.01 7.60 -36.60
C ASN A 108 18.02 8.31 -35.68
N HIS A 109 17.62 8.70 -34.48
CA HIS A 109 18.45 9.55 -33.61
C HIS A 109 18.98 8.79 -32.40
N ALA A 110 20.18 9.13 -31.93
CA ALA A 110 20.76 8.50 -30.74
C ALA A 110 20.16 9.09 -29.45
N PHE A 111 20.07 8.26 -28.41
CA PHE A 111 19.78 8.66 -27.04
C PHE A 111 18.45 9.42 -26.84
N MET A 112 17.42 9.10 -27.61
CA MET A 112 16.07 9.70 -27.46
C MET A 112 15.19 9.00 -26.43
N GLY A 113 15.47 7.73 -26.10
CA GLY A 113 14.70 6.97 -25.13
C GLY A 113 15.51 6.57 -23.92
N ASN A 114 15.10 5.49 -23.26
CA ASN A 114 15.70 5.00 -22.01
C ASN A 114 15.75 3.46 -22.02
N SER A 115 16.09 2.88 -20.89
CA SER A 115 16.07 1.44 -20.66
C SER A 115 14.67 0.93 -20.35
N LEU A 116 14.49 -0.35 -20.61
CA LEU A 116 13.37 -1.13 -20.10
C LEU A 116 13.88 -2.43 -19.48
N GLN A 117 13.20 -2.90 -18.44
CA GLN A 117 13.53 -4.15 -17.78
C GLN A 117 12.29 -5.00 -17.57
N LYS A 118 12.53 -6.29 -17.38
CA LYS A 118 11.49 -7.24 -17.07
C LYS A 118 11.24 -7.30 -15.57
N ILE A 119 9.98 -7.26 -15.16
CA ILE A 119 9.58 -7.58 -13.78
C ILE A 119 9.16 -9.05 -13.71
N ASN A 120 9.87 -9.82 -12.86
CA ASN A 120 9.49 -11.18 -12.44
C ASN A 120 8.88 -11.12 -11.03
N SER A 121 7.72 -10.49 -10.91
CA SER A 121 6.95 -10.42 -9.67
C SER A 121 5.55 -10.96 -9.93
N SER A 122 5.01 -11.75 -9.01
CA SER A 122 3.56 -12.03 -8.99
C SER A 122 2.79 -10.79 -8.55
N TYR A 123 3.40 -9.97 -7.69
CA TYR A 123 2.87 -8.70 -7.18
C TYR A 123 3.09 -7.61 -8.22
N VAL A 124 2.09 -7.44 -9.08
CA VAL A 124 2.08 -6.49 -10.17
C VAL A 124 0.73 -5.78 -10.24
N SER A 125 0.78 -4.46 -10.33
CA SER A 125 -0.37 -3.60 -10.49
C SER A 125 -0.15 -2.57 -11.61
N GLY A 126 -1.20 -2.22 -12.34
CA GLY A 126 -1.15 -1.40 -13.55
C GLY A 126 -1.91 -0.08 -13.42
N ASP A 127 -1.88 0.73 -14.46
CA ASP A 127 -2.66 1.98 -14.53
C ASP A 127 -4.13 1.69 -14.85
N VAL A 128 -5.00 2.68 -14.65
CA VAL A 128 -6.37 2.62 -15.17
C VAL A 128 -6.30 2.66 -16.70
N VAL A 129 -6.89 1.65 -17.35
CA VAL A 129 -6.91 1.51 -18.80
C VAL A 129 -8.34 1.69 -19.31
N SER A 130 -8.51 2.61 -20.27
CA SER A 130 -9.76 2.73 -21.01
C SER A 130 -9.91 1.57 -22.00
N THR A 131 -11.10 1.01 -22.08
CA THR A 131 -11.45 -0.02 -23.07
C THR A 131 -11.99 0.62 -24.35
N ASN A 132 -12.18 -0.18 -25.40
CA ASN A 132 -12.81 0.24 -26.65
C ASN A 132 -14.27 -0.24 -26.72
N GLU A 133 -14.97 0.13 -27.80
CA GLU A 133 -16.38 -0.21 -28.03
C GLU A 133 -16.69 -1.72 -28.05
N THR A 134 -15.68 -2.58 -28.16
CA THR A 134 -15.81 -4.04 -28.10
C THR A 134 -16.12 -4.53 -26.68
N PHE A 135 -15.72 -3.80 -25.64
CA PHE A 135 -16.00 -4.13 -24.24
C PHE A 135 -17.34 -3.55 -23.74
N GLY A 136 -18.07 -2.83 -24.59
CA GLY A 136 -19.44 -2.40 -24.34
C GLY A 136 -19.58 -1.56 -23.06
N VAL A 137 -20.40 -2.00 -22.10
CA VAL A 137 -20.65 -1.26 -20.83
C VAL A 137 -19.43 -1.17 -19.90
N TRP A 138 -18.39 -1.96 -20.13
CA TRP A 138 -17.17 -1.94 -19.34
C TRP A 138 -16.20 -0.93 -19.92
N SER A 139 -16.23 0.33 -19.48
CA SER A 139 -15.42 1.40 -20.11
C SER A 139 -13.96 1.42 -19.65
N LYS A 140 -13.66 0.84 -18.48
CA LYS A 140 -12.33 0.90 -17.88
C LYS A 140 -12.00 -0.40 -17.15
N TYR A 141 -10.72 -0.68 -17.02
CA TYR A 141 -10.23 -1.68 -16.08
C TYR A 141 -8.91 -1.26 -15.46
N ILE A 142 -8.57 -1.90 -14.34
CA ILE A 142 -7.23 -1.87 -13.75
C ILE A 142 -6.84 -3.30 -13.36
N ASP A 143 -5.58 -3.65 -13.49
CA ASP A 143 -5.08 -4.96 -13.06
C ASP A 143 -4.23 -4.80 -11.81
N VAL A 144 -4.46 -5.62 -10.79
CA VAL A 144 -3.76 -5.61 -9.52
C VAL A 144 -3.63 -7.03 -8.98
N TYR A 145 -2.40 -7.50 -8.79
CA TYR A 145 -2.05 -8.77 -8.13
C TYR A 145 -2.85 -9.98 -8.64
N GLY A 146 -2.90 -10.15 -9.97
CA GLY A 146 -3.60 -11.27 -10.62
C GLY A 146 -5.11 -11.11 -10.74
N LEU A 147 -5.68 -10.07 -10.14
CA LEU A 147 -7.08 -9.66 -10.26
C LEU A 147 -7.22 -8.54 -11.28
N ARG A 148 -8.25 -8.62 -12.14
CA ARG A 148 -8.66 -7.49 -12.98
C ARG A 148 -9.94 -6.87 -12.44
N ILE A 149 -9.92 -5.57 -12.20
CA ILE A 149 -11.10 -4.82 -11.76
C ILE A 149 -11.72 -4.19 -13.01
N PHE A 150 -12.88 -4.71 -13.46
CA PHE A 150 -13.65 -4.15 -14.57
C PHE A 150 -14.68 -3.14 -14.05
N CYS A 151 -14.73 -1.98 -14.68
CA CYS A 151 -15.50 -0.84 -14.20
C CYS A 151 -16.55 -0.42 -15.22
N LEU A 152 -17.78 -0.24 -14.77
CA LEU A 152 -18.87 0.24 -15.60
C LEU A 152 -18.60 1.68 -16.08
N GLY A 153 -18.86 1.89 -17.37
CA GLY A 153 -18.90 3.22 -17.97
C GLY A 153 -20.24 3.90 -17.74
N SER A 154 -20.38 5.08 -18.36
CA SER A 154 -21.66 5.76 -18.39
C SER A 154 -22.64 4.88 -19.14
N PHE A 155 -23.65 4.39 -18.42
CA PHE A 155 -24.63 3.48 -18.96
C PHE A 155 -26.01 3.90 -18.47
N SER A 156 -26.93 4.11 -19.42
CA SER A 156 -28.23 4.72 -19.13
C SER A 156 -28.05 6.09 -18.42
N ARG A 157 -28.71 6.33 -17.28
CA ARG A 157 -28.53 7.55 -16.47
C ARG A 157 -27.46 7.43 -15.38
N MET A 158 -26.73 6.31 -15.35
CA MET A 158 -25.69 6.09 -14.35
C MET A 158 -24.37 6.70 -14.85
N PRO A 159 -23.66 7.45 -13.99
CA PRO A 159 -22.34 7.95 -14.35
C PRO A 159 -21.33 6.78 -14.43
N ALA A 160 -20.27 6.98 -15.21
CA ALA A 160 -19.12 6.09 -15.20
C ALA A 160 -18.43 6.08 -13.83
N VAL A 161 -17.84 4.94 -13.46
CA VAL A 161 -16.92 4.88 -12.31
C VAL A 161 -15.72 5.78 -12.60
N ASP A 162 -15.43 6.70 -11.68
CA ASP A 162 -14.29 7.61 -11.78
C ASP A 162 -12.96 6.91 -11.46
N ASP A 163 -11.87 7.40 -12.05
CA ASP A 163 -10.55 6.78 -11.93
C ASP A 163 -10.05 6.71 -10.49
N GLU A 164 -10.45 7.67 -9.65
CA GLU A 164 -10.03 7.70 -8.26
C GLU A 164 -10.66 6.54 -7.49
N PHE A 165 -11.96 6.31 -7.63
CA PHE A 165 -12.61 5.15 -7.01
C PHE A 165 -12.05 3.81 -7.52
N ILE A 166 -11.75 3.70 -8.82
CA ILE A 166 -11.08 2.52 -9.40
C ILE A 166 -9.74 2.25 -8.68
N LYS A 167 -8.95 3.31 -8.46
CA LYS A 167 -7.69 3.25 -7.73
C LYS A 167 -7.86 2.92 -6.24
N LYS A 168 -8.92 3.39 -5.58
CA LYS A 168 -9.24 3.01 -4.19
C LYS A 168 -9.47 1.51 -4.06
N THR A 169 -10.24 0.91 -4.97
CA THR A 169 -10.44 -0.54 -5.01
C THR A 169 -9.12 -1.28 -5.25
N ALA A 170 -8.30 -0.81 -6.19
CA ALA A 170 -7.00 -1.42 -6.47
C ALA A 170 -6.03 -1.33 -5.28
N GLU A 171 -5.98 -0.18 -4.59
CA GLU A 171 -5.19 -0.01 -3.38
C GLU A 171 -5.65 -0.96 -2.27
N THR A 172 -6.97 -1.15 -2.13
CA THR A 172 -7.52 -2.07 -1.12
C THR A 172 -7.09 -3.51 -1.39
N VAL A 173 -7.00 -3.92 -2.67
CA VAL A 173 -6.39 -5.21 -3.04
C VAL A 173 -4.92 -5.26 -2.63
N LYS A 174 -4.12 -4.21 -2.86
CA LYS A 174 -2.71 -4.17 -2.42
C LYS A 174 -2.58 -4.28 -0.89
N LEU A 175 -3.48 -3.65 -0.13
CA LEU A 175 -3.49 -3.74 1.33
C LEU A 175 -3.85 -5.16 1.81
N MET A 176 -4.88 -5.78 1.23
CA MET A 176 -5.32 -7.13 1.59
C MET A 176 -4.35 -8.23 1.12
N MET A 177 -3.57 -7.97 0.07
CA MET A 177 -2.56 -8.89 -0.47
C MET A 177 -1.15 -8.33 -0.32
N ASN A 178 -0.87 -7.69 0.81
CA ASN A 178 0.42 -7.09 1.10
C ASN A 178 1.48 -8.18 1.37
N PRO A 179 2.51 -8.35 0.52
CA PRO A 179 3.54 -9.37 0.70
C PRO A 179 4.46 -9.14 1.90
N SER A 180 4.37 -7.97 2.53
CA SER A 180 5.11 -7.63 3.74
C SER A 180 4.30 -7.84 5.02
N GLY A 181 3.09 -8.39 4.94
CA GLY A 181 2.29 -8.74 6.13
C GLY A 181 3.02 -9.78 6.99
N GLU A 182 3.00 -9.60 8.31
CA GLU A 182 3.78 -10.42 9.26
C GLU A 182 3.49 -11.92 9.16
N LEU A 183 2.21 -12.26 9.02
CA LEU A 183 1.74 -13.64 8.99
C LEU A 183 1.79 -14.26 7.59
N ILE A 184 2.15 -13.50 6.56
CA ILE A 184 2.06 -13.91 5.17
C ILE A 184 3.11 -14.97 4.84
N ASP A 185 2.64 -16.09 4.29
CA ASP A 185 3.49 -17.00 3.54
C ASP A 185 3.56 -16.48 2.10
N LYS A 186 4.70 -15.89 1.76
CA LYS A 186 4.93 -15.30 0.44
C LYS A 186 4.69 -16.29 -0.69
N GLN A 187 5.04 -17.56 -0.53
CA GLN A 187 4.84 -18.55 -1.59
C GLN A 187 3.36 -18.89 -1.75
N ALA A 188 2.62 -19.02 -0.64
CA ALA A 188 1.18 -19.25 -0.66
C ALA A 188 0.44 -18.07 -1.32
N GLN A 189 0.77 -16.83 -0.93
CA GLN A 189 0.17 -15.63 -1.53
C GLN A 189 0.53 -15.47 -3.01
N GLU A 190 1.76 -15.81 -3.42
CA GLU A 190 2.12 -15.85 -4.85
C GLU A 190 1.33 -16.92 -5.63
N ASN A 191 1.05 -18.07 -5.02
CA ASN A 191 0.24 -19.12 -5.63
C ASN A 191 -1.22 -18.67 -5.80
N ALA A 192 -1.77 -17.98 -4.79
CA ALA A 192 -3.08 -17.34 -4.88
C ALA A 192 -3.16 -16.36 -6.07
N ILE A 193 -2.18 -15.47 -6.20
CA ILE A 193 -2.10 -14.49 -7.30
C ILE A 193 -2.00 -15.19 -8.67
N LYS A 194 -1.14 -16.21 -8.79
CA LYS A 194 -0.99 -16.98 -10.03
C LYS A 194 -2.27 -17.72 -10.40
N TYR A 195 -2.99 -18.24 -9.40
CA TYR A 195 -4.24 -18.97 -9.63
C TYR A 195 -5.34 -18.04 -10.10
N MET A 196 -5.57 -16.90 -9.43
CA MET A 196 -6.51 -15.86 -9.90
C MET A 196 -6.23 -15.46 -11.35
N LYS A 197 -4.94 -15.23 -11.68
CA LYS A 197 -4.53 -14.93 -13.05
C LYS A 197 -4.85 -16.07 -14.03
N SER A 198 -4.60 -17.32 -13.63
CA SER A 198 -4.88 -18.51 -14.46
C SER A 198 -6.37 -18.72 -14.72
N LYS A 199 -7.22 -18.26 -13.79
CA LYS A 199 -8.68 -18.32 -13.90
C LYS A 199 -9.27 -17.10 -14.59
N SER A 200 -8.46 -16.13 -15.02
CA SER A 200 -8.99 -14.87 -15.54
C SER A 200 -10.01 -14.26 -14.57
N THR A 201 -9.64 -14.20 -13.28
CA THR A 201 -10.51 -13.67 -12.24
C THR A 201 -10.70 -12.17 -12.38
N ILE A 202 -11.94 -11.70 -12.23
CA ILE A 202 -12.29 -10.28 -12.23
C ILE A 202 -13.09 -9.91 -10.98
N GLN A 203 -12.97 -8.65 -10.57
CA GLN A 203 -13.92 -7.97 -9.71
C GLN A 203 -14.66 -6.94 -10.55
N ARG A 204 -16.00 -6.89 -10.42
CA ARG A 204 -16.81 -5.90 -11.12
C ARG A 204 -17.06 -4.70 -10.22
N VAL A 205 -16.96 -3.49 -10.76
CA VAL A 205 -17.19 -2.23 -10.04
C VAL A 205 -18.23 -1.40 -10.79
N GLY A 206 -19.24 -0.94 -10.05
CA GLY A 206 -20.26 -0.01 -10.54
C GLY A 206 -20.54 1.10 -9.54
N ILE A 207 -21.57 1.89 -9.81
CA ILE A 207 -22.07 2.95 -8.93
C ILE A 207 -23.49 2.58 -8.48
N ASN A 208 -23.79 2.59 -7.17
CA ASN A 208 -25.08 2.16 -6.63
C ASN A 208 -26.17 3.22 -6.84
N THR A 209 -27.24 2.88 -7.57
CA THR A 209 -28.57 3.46 -7.34
C THR A 209 -29.57 2.32 -7.17
N PHE A 210 -29.77 1.87 -5.93
CA PHE A 210 -30.90 1.01 -5.62
C PHE A 210 -32.19 1.77 -5.99
N GLY A 211 -32.99 1.24 -6.92
CA GLY A 211 -34.35 1.70 -7.17
C GLY A 211 -34.65 2.39 -8.51
N ALA A 212 -33.68 2.54 -9.42
CA ALA A 212 -34.01 3.10 -10.72
C ALA A 212 -34.43 1.98 -11.70
N TYR A 213 -35.74 1.80 -11.90
CA TYR A 213 -36.27 1.11 -13.09
C TYR A 213 -35.76 1.85 -14.34
N GLN A 214 -34.62 1.44 -14.88
CA GLN A 214 -34.01 2.08 -16.04
C GLN A 214 -33.76 1.04 -17.11
N ASN A 215 -34.29 1.29 -18.30
CA ASN A 215 -34.10 0.45 -19.48
C ASN A 215 -33.10 1.14 -20.43
N PRO A 216 -32.01 0.46 -20.84
CA PRO A 216 -31.63 -0.88 -20.40
C PRO A 216 -30.98 -0.86 -19.02
N SER A 217 -31.31 -1.84 -18.20
CA SER A 217 -30.71 -2.20 -16.92
C SER A 217 -29.58 -3.21 -17.15
N LEU A 218 -28.76 -3.50 -16.14
CA LEU A 218 -27.79 -4.60 -16.24
C LEU A 218 -28.45 -5.96 -16.50
N ASN A 219 -29.72 -6.13 -16.10
CA ASN A 219 -30.50 -7.33 -16.38
C ASN A 219 -30.92 -7.45 -17.85
N ASP A 220 -30.84 -6.36 -18.62
CA ASP A 220 -31.09 -6.36 -20.07
C ASP A 220 -29.85 -6.79 -20.88
N ALA A 221 -28.83 -7.34 -20.20
CA ALA A 221 -27.58 -7.84 -20.78
C ALA A 221 -26.99 -6.88 -21.82
N PRO A 222 -26.70 -5.63 -21.42
CA PRO A 222 -26.22 -4.63 -22.37
C PRO A 222 -24.90 -5.10 -23.01
N LYS A 223 -24.64 -4.65 -24.24
CA LYS A 223 -23.46 -5.06 -25.02
C LYS A 223 -22.20 -5.09 -24.15
N GLY A 224 -21.42 -6.17 -24.24
CA GLY A 224 -20.20 -6.37 -23.45
C GLY A 224 -20.42 -7.07 -22.11
N TYR A 225 -21.64 -7.08 -21.56
CA TYR A 225 -21.93 -7.68 -20.26
C TYR A 225 -21.75 -9.20 -20.29
N ASP A 226 -22.46 -9.88 -21.19
CA ASP A 226 -22.37 -11.34 -21.35
C ASP A 226 -20.99 -11.75 -21.85
N GLU A 227 -20.37 -11.00 -22.76
CA GLU A 227 -19.05 -11.32 -23.27
C GLU A 227 -17.99 -11.32 -22.17
N ILE A 228 -18.03 -10.35 -21.25
CA ILE A 228 -17.12 -10.34 -20.10
C ILE A 228 -17.43 -11.49 -19.13
N ASN A 229 -18.70 -11.72 -18.79
CA ASN A 229 -19.06 -12.78 -17.85
C ASN A 229 -18.78 -14.19 -18.43
N ASN A 230 -18.76 -14.36 -19.74
CA ASN A 230 -18.39 -15.62 -20.40
C ASN A 230 -16.87 -15.82 -20.50
N LEU A 231 -16.09 -14.73 -20.55
CA LEU A 231 -14.63 -14.78 -20.70
C LEU A 231 -13.87 -14.82 -19.37
N TYR A 232 -14.49 -14.33 -18.30
CA TYR A 232 -13.85 -14.10 -17.02
C TYR A 232 -14.67 -14.68 -15.87
N ASN A 233 -13.98 -15.09 -14.81
CA ASN A 233 -14.63 -15.59 -13.60
C ASN A 233 -14.83 -14.46 -12.60
N SER A 234 -16.04 -14.32 -12.06
CA SER A 234 -16.40 -13.25 -11.13
C SER A 234 -17.40 -13.75 -10.10
N VAL A 235 -17.40 -13.14 -8.91
CA VAL A 235 -18.38 -13.47 -7.86
C VAL A 235 -19.54 -12.50 -7.90
N ASP A 236 -19.27 -11.22 -7.65
CA ASP A 236 -20.30 -10.21 -7.38
C ASP A 236 -19.87 -8.83 -7.91
N PHE A 237 -20.45 -7.77 -7.36
CA PHE A 237 -20.14 -6.39 -7.65
C PHE A 237 -19.71 -5.66 -6.39
N ILE A 238 -18.68 -4.85 -6.57
CA ILE A 238 -18.40 -3.72 -5.70
C ILE A 238 -19.20 -2.53 -6.23
N TRP A 239 -19.88 -1.85 -5.32
CA TRP A 239 -20.64 -0.64 -5.65
C TRP A 239 -20.05 0.58 -4.94
N LYS A 240 -19.74 1.62 -5.72
CA LYS A 240 -19.55 2.98 -5.19
C LYS A 240 -20.91 3.50 -4.72
N LEU A 241 -21.03 3.78 -3.43
CA LEU A 241 -22.26 4.31 -2.85
C LEU A 241 -22.45 5.78 -3.26
N ASN A 242 -23.65 6.20 -3.68
CA ASN A 242 -23.89 7.53 -4.27
C ASN A 242 -24.25 8.64 -3.28
N ASP A 243 -24.91 8.30 -2.18
CA ASP A 243 -25.27 9.26 -1.14
C ASP A 243 -24.07 9.35 -0.20
N SER A 244 -23.46 10.55 -0.07
CA SER A 244 -22.47 10.94 0.94
C SER A 244 -22.14 9.80 1.91
N PRO A 245 -21.34 8.81 1.47
CA PRO A 245 -21.43 7.52 2.12
C PRO A 245 -20.79 7.68 3.47
N ILE A 246 -21.47 7.14 4.47
CA ILE A 246 -20.85 6.93 5.76
C ILE A 246 -19.64 6.05 5.48
N GLN A 247 -18.44 6.58 5.74
CA GLN A 247 -17.13 5.98 5.46
C GLN A 247 -17.12 4.47 5.71
N ARG A 248 -17.67 4.07 6.86
CA ARG A 248 -17.76 2.67 7.30
C ARG A 248 -18.49 1.75 6.33
N ASN A 249 -19.60 2.21 5.75
CA ASN A 249 -20.39 1.41 4.80
C ASN A 249 -19.61 1.18 3.51
N GLN A 250 -18.88 2.18 3.03
CA GLN A 250 -18.06 2.02 1.83
C GLN A 250 -16.88 1.07 2.10
N ILE A 251 -16.29 1.11 3.31
CA ILE A 251 -15.25 0.17 3.73
C ILE A 251 -15.79 -1.26 3.78
N THR A 252 -16.95 -1.50 4.38
CA THR A 252 -17.57 -2.84 4.41
C THR A 252 -17.85 -3.36 3.01
N GLN A 253 -18.45 -2.55 2.14
CA GLN A 253 -18.68 -2.93 0.74
C GLN A 253 -17.36 -3.39 0.08
N GLN A 254 -16.28 -2.61 0.22
CA GLN A 254 -15.01 -2.96 -0.40
C GLN A 254 -14.42 -4.27 0.14
N LEU A 255 -14.42 -4.44 1.47
CA LEU A 255 -13.76 -5.59 2.09
C LEU A 255 -14.57 -6.88 1.92
N GLU A 256 -15.89 -6.83 2.05
CA GLU A 256 -16.78 -8.00 1.90
C GLU A 256 -16.65 -8.61 0.50
N HIS A 257 -16.87 -7.81 -0.55
CA HIS A 257 -16.87 -8.32 -1.92
C HIS A 257 -15.46 -8.70 -2.41
N LEU A 258 -14.40 -8.04 -1.91
CA LEU A 258 -13.03 -8.53 -2.15
C LEU A 258 -12.77 -9.85 -1.41
N LEU A 259 -13.26 -10.03 -0.18
CA LEU A 259 -13.17 -11.31 0.53
C LEU A 259 -13.93 -12.40 -0.21
N HIS A 260 -15.09 -12.12 -0.79
CA HIS A 260 -15.81 -13.07 -1.65
C HIS A 260 -14.95 -13.51 -2.84
N THR A 261 -14.38 -12.56 -3.58
CA THR A 261 -13.47 -12.84 -4.69
C THR A 261 -12.24 -13.64 -4.25
N PHE A 262 -11.62 -13.30 -3.11
CA PHE A 262 -10.46 -14.02 -2.60
C PHE A 262 -10.81 -15.42 -2.08
N THR A 263 -12.02 -15.60 -1.55
CA THR A 263 -12.50 -16.90 -1.10
C THR A 263 -12.62 -17.88 -2.27
N ASP A 264 -13.16 -17.43 -3.40
CA ASP A 264 -13.37 -18.28 -4.57
C ASP A 264 -12.12 -18.50 -5.41
N PHE A 265 -11.20 -17.52 -5.44
CA PHE A 265 -10.10 -17.55 -6.41
C PHE A 265 -8.70 -17.36 -5.80
N ALA A 266 -8.53 -16.73 -4.64
CA ALA A 266 -7.21 -16.57 -4.04
C ALA A 266 -6.85 -17.78 -3.14
N LEU A 267 -7.68 -18.05 -2.14
CA LEU A 267 -7.43 -19.08 -1.13
C LEU A 267 -7.34 -20.51 -1.70
N PRO A 268 -8.17 -20.92 -2.69
CA PRO A 268 -8.03 -22.23 -3.33
C PRO A 268 -6.74 -22.34 -4.16
N GLY A 269 -6.19 -21.21 -4.63
CA GLY A 269 -4.90 -21.18 -5.31
C GLY A 269 -3.72 -21.40 -4.37
N ALA A 270 -3.82 -20.91 -3.13
CA ALA A 270 -2.81 -21.10 -2.10
C ALA A 270 -2.90 -22.47 -1.43
N PHE A 271 -4.12 -22.88 -1.05
CA PHE A 271 -4.40 -24.05 -0.23
C PHE A 271 -5.61 -24.84 -0.78
N PRO A 272 -5.45 -25.52 -1.93
CA PRO A 272 -6.56 -26.15 -2.66
C PRO A 272 -7.30 -27.24 -1.88
N SER A 273 -6.62 -27.94 -0.96
CA SER A 273 -7.25 -28.95 -0.10
C SER A 273 -8.14 -28.34 0.99
N GLN A 274 -7.80 -27.14 1.47
CA GLN A 274 -8.47 -26.48 2.59
C GLN A 274 -9.70 -25.69 2.11
N PHE A 275 -9.58 -25.02 0.96
CA PHE A 275 -10.61 -24.15 0.39
C PHE A 275 -11.24 -24.77 -0.86
N ASN A 276 -11.93 -25.90 -0.70
CA ASN A 276 -12.64 -26.56 -1.79
C ASN A 276 -14.12 -26.12 -1.86
N LEU A 277 -14.35 -25.00 -2.55
CA LEU A 277 -15.71 -24.49 -2.77
C LEU A 277 -16.49 -25.27 -3.84
N ILE A 278 -15.79 -25.85 -4.81
CA ILE A 278 -16.40 -26.53 -5.97
C ILE A 278 -17.22 -27.72 -5.50
N GLU A 279 -16.66 -28.55 -4.63
CA GLU A 279 -17.31 -29.79 -4.19
C GLU A 279 -18.19 -29.62 -2.94
N GLY A 280 -18.20 -28.43 -2.32
CA GLY A 280 -18.98 -28.20 -1.09
C GLY A 280 -18.56 -29.11 0.07
N LYS A 281 -17.26 -29.35 0.26
CA LYS A 281 -16.74 -30.29 1.28
C LYS A 281 -15.33 -29.90 1.76
N GLY A 282 -14.91 -30.52 2.85
CA GLY A 282 -13.56 -30.34 3.43
C GLY A 282 -13.53 -29.26 4.50
N MET A 283 -12.32 -28.83 4.88
CA MET A 283 -12.10 -28.03 6.09
C MET A 283 -12.94 -26.75 6.17
N LEU A 284 -13.09 -26.02 5.06
CA LEU A 284 -13.93 -24.82 5.02
C LEU A 284 -15.42 -25.14 5.29
N TRP A 285 -15.93 -26.22 4.71
CA TRP A 285 -17.32 -26.66 4.96
C TRP A 285 -17.49 -27.14 6.40
N ASP A 286 -16.54 -27.94 6.90
CA ASP A 286 -16.61 -28.47 8.26
C ASP A 286 -16.58 -27.33 9.30
N ALA A 287 -15.78 -26.30 9.06
CA ALA A 287 -15.73 -25.09 9.89
C ALA A 287 -17.03 -24.27 9.85
N ALA A 288 -17.59 -24.05 8.66
CA ALA A 288 -18.88 -23.37 8.50
C ALA A 288 -20.01 -24.15 9.17
N LYS A 289 -20.00 -25.48 9.02
CA LYS A 289 -20.99 -26.37 9.63
C LYS A 289 -20.90 -26.35 11.16
N GLU A 290 -19.69 -26.37 11.73
CA GLU A 290 -19.49 -26.22 13.18
C GLU A 290 -20.06 -24.89 13.67
N ALA A 291 -19.82 -23.79 12.96
CA ALA A 291 -20.36 -22.49 13.31
C ALA A 291 -21.90 -22.46 13.29
N ILE A 292 -22.52 -23.12 12.30
CA ILE A 292 -23.99 -23.24 12.20
C ILE A 292 -24.54 -24.08 13.36
N ASP A 293 -23.96 -25.26 13.58
CA ASP A 293 -24.42 -26.20 14.61
C ASP A 293 -24.30 -25.58 16.03
N ASN A 294 -23.31 -24.69 16.24
CA ASN A 294 -23.08 -23.97 17.50
C ASN A 294 -23.81 -22.63 17.61
N GLY A 295 -24.56 -22.20 16.58
CA GLY A 295 -25.28 -20.92 16.59
C GLY A 295 -24.38 -19.68 16.48
N VAL A 296 -23.15 -19.83 16.01
CA VAL A 296 -22.22 -18.74 15.70
C VAL A 296 -22.59 -18.08 14.37
N TYR A 297 -22.96 -18.89 13.37
CA TYR A 297 -23.32 -18.44 12.02
C TYR A 297 -24.71 -18.94 11.62
N ASN A 298 -25.47 -18.13 10.88
CA ASN A 298 -26.84 -18.43 10.46
C ASN A 298 -26.94 -18.50 8.93
N ASP A 299 -27.27 -19.67 8.40
CA ASP A 299 -27.29 -19.97 6.97
C ASP A 299 -28.66 -19.81 6.29
N LYS A 300 -29.67 -19.29 7.01
CA LYS A 300 -31.09 -19.30 6.58
C LYS A 300 -31.32 -18.71 5.20
N ASP A 301 -30.60 -17.64 4.83
CA ASP A 301 -30.80 -16.95 3.55
C ASP A 301 -30.34 -17.75 2.34
N TYR A 302 -29.53 -18.80 2.56
CA TYR A 302 -29.01 -19.68 1.52
C TYR A 302 -29.77 -20.99 1.40
N ILE A 303 -30.62 -21.35 2.37
CA ILE A 303 -31.38 -22.62 2.41
C ILE A 303 -32.16 -22.86 1.11
N LYS A 304 -32.61 -21.80 0.45
CA LYS A 304 -33.31 -21.85 -0.84
C LYS A 304 -32.53 -22.54 -1.97
N PHE A 305 -31.21 -22.66 -1.85
CA PHE A 305 -30.33 -23.30 -2.84
C PHE A 305 -29.99 -24.77 -2.51
N LYS A 306 -30.60 -25.37 -1.47
CA LYS A 306 -30.26 -26.73 -1.04
C LYS A 306 -30.55 -27.74 -2.15
N GLY A 307 -29.51 -28.45 -2.59
CA GLY A 307 -29.59 -29.44 -3.65
C GLY A 307 -29.49 -28.86 -5.06
N ASP A 308 -29.35 -27.53 -5.19
CA ASP A 308 -29.10 -26.88 -6.47
C ASP A 308 -27.62 -26.96 -6.84
N ASN A 309 -27.36 -27.05 -8.15
CA ASN A 309 -26.03 -27.02 -8.73
C ASN A 309 -25.85 -25.76 -9.56
N HIS A 310 -24.63 -25.25 -9.62
CA HIS A 310 -24.22 -24.19 -10.53
C HIS A 310 -23.24 -24.76 -11.56
N GLU A 311 -23.00 -24.06 -12.66
CA GLU A 311 -22.04 -24.49 -13.70
C GLU A 311 -20.64 -24.78 -13.12
N ILE A 312 -20.28 -24.07 -12.03
CA ILE A 312 -18.99 -24.18 -11.35
C ILE A 312 -19.07 -25.02 -10.06
N TYR A 313 -20.19 -24.98 -9.32
CA TYR A 313 -20.29 -25.59 -7.99
C TYR A 313 -21.23 -26.80 -8.02
N SER A 314 -20.77 -27.92 -7.46
CA SER A 314 -21.59 -29.13 -7.33
C SER A 314 -22.62 -29.09 -6.22
N ASP A 315 -22.61 -28.02 -5.40
CA ASP A 315 -23.60 -27.75 -4.36
C ASP A 315 -23.60 -26.24 -4.11
N LEU A 316 -24.56 -25.54 -4.73
CA LEU A 316 -24.63 -24.09 -4.70
C LEU A 316 -24.88 -23.58 -3.27
N TYR A 317 -25.78 -24.22 -2.51
CA TYR A 317 -26.03 -23.86 -1.12
C TYR A 317 -24.75 -23.88 -0.29
N LYS A 318 -23.97 -24.96 -0.36
CA LYS A 318 -22.73 -25.05 0.42
C LYS A 318 -21.69 -24.04 -0.02
N SER A 319 -21.55 -23.80 -1.32
CA SER A 319 -20.61 -22.77 -1.81
C SER A 319 -20.97 -21.36 -1.32
N MET A 320 -22.26 -21.01 -1.28
CA MET A 320 -22.73 -19.71 -0.78
C MET A 320 -22.50 -19.61 0.72
N VAL A 321 -22.88 -20.64 1.48
CA VAL A 321 -22.65 -20.71 2.93
C VAL A 321 -21.18 -20.53 3.26
N MET A 322 -20.28 -21.25 2.60
CA MET A 322 -18.84 -21.16 2.86
C MET A 322 -18.24 -19.79 2.55
N ARG A 323 -18.69 -19.14 1.46
CA ARG A 323 -18.20 -17.82 1.06
C ARG A 323 -18.53 -16.75 2.11
N GLU A 324 -19.80 -16.72 2.49
CA GLU A 324 -20.38 -15.71 3.37
C GLU A 324 -19.94 -15.95 4.82
N TYR A 325 -19.84 -17.21 5.23
CA TYR A 325 -19.19 -17.61 6.48
C TYR A 325 -17.74 -17.12 6.55
N LEU A 326 -16.95 -17.23 5.47
CA LEU A 326 -15.56 -16.82 5.50
C LEU A 326 -15.39 -15.30 5.59
N PHE A 327 -16.29 -14.55 4.96
CA PHE A 327 -16.42 -13.11 5.19
C PHE A 327 -16.66 -12.84 6.67
N CYS A 328 -17.75 -13.37 7.25
CA CYS A 328 -18.12 -13.13 8.65
C CYS A 328 -17.01 -13.51 9.63
N LEU A 329 -16.42 -14.70 9.48
CA LEU A 329 -15.30 -15.16 10.30
C LEU A 329 -14.11 -14.20 10.20
N THR A 330 -13.70 -13.84 8.99
CA THR A 330 -12.53 -12.97 8.79
C THR A 330 -12.78 -11.56 9.36
N TYR A 331 -13.97 -11.00 9.13
CA TYR A 331 -14.36 -9.69 9.64
C TYR A 331 -14.44 -9.65 11.16
N SER A 332 -14.94 -10.74 11.77
CA SER A 332 -14.96 -10.91 13.23
C SER A 332 -13.55 -11.04 13.82
N MET A 333 -12.70 -11.87 13.22
CA MET A 333 -11.29 -12.01 13.64
C MET A 333 -10.49 -10.71 13.49
N TRP A 334 -10.89 -9.82 12.57
CA TRP A 334 -10.32 -8.48 12.45
C TRP A 334 -10.89 -7.47 13.45
N GLY A 335 -12.00 -7.79 14.11
CA GLY A 335 -12.76 -6.84 14.94
C GLY A 335 -13.43 -5.75 14.10
N TYR A 336 -13.73 -6.04 12.84
CA TYR A 336 -14.25 -5.05 11.87
C TYR A 336 -15.78 -5.03 11.79
N ILE A 337 -16.48 -6.01 12.36
CA ILE A 337 -17.95 -5.97 12.49
C ILE A 337 -18.36 -4.71 13.26
N THR A 338 -17.96 -4.59 14.52
CA THR A 338 -18.34 -3.46 15.38
C THR A 338 -17.81 -2.12 14.90
N LYS A 339 -16.73 -2.14 14.12
CA LYS A 339 -16.08 -0.94 13.61
C LYS A 339 -16.74 -0.42 12.34
N TYR A 340 -17.05 -1.29 11.38
CA TYR A 340 -17.38 -0.86 10.03
C TYR A 340 -18.81 -1.16 9.56
N THR A 341 -19.52 -2.12 10.14
CA THR A 341 -20.90 -2.39 9.70
C THR A 341 -21.84 -1.26 10.11
N GLN A 342 -22.97 -1.14 9.40
CA GLN A 342 -23.85 0.03 9.47
C GLN A 342 -24.37 0.31 10.89
N ASP A 343 -24.62 -0.73 11.67
CA ASP A 343 -25.13 -0.73 13.04
C ASP A 343 -24.14 -1.34 14.04
N GLY A 344 -22.93 -1.67 13.59
CA GLY A 344 -21.90 -2.31 14.41
C GLY A 344 -22.20 -3.78 14.73
N SER A 345 -23.13 -4.40 14.00
CA SER A 345 -23.56 -5.79 14.22
C SER A 345 -23.61 -6.54 12.89
N LEU A 346 -23.57 -7.87 12.96
CA LEU A 346 -24.03 -8.79 11.92
C LEU A 346 -24.95 -9.86 12.52
N ASP A 347 -25.56 -9.66 13.70
CA ASP A 347 -26.23 -10.70 14.52
C ASP A 347 -27.30 -11.55 13.78
N GLY A 348 -27.84 -11.05 12.66
CA GLY A 348 -28.71 -11.82 11.77
C GLY A 348 -28.00 -12.98 11.04
N GLU A 349 -26.72 -12.84 10.75
CA GLU A 349 -25.86 -13.77 10.02
C GLU A 349 -24.71 -14.31 10.90
N TRP A 350 -24.06 -13.45 11.69
CA TRP A 350 -23.00 -13.79 12.64
C TRP A 350 -23.28 -13.23 14.03
N SER A 351 -23.40 -14.11 15.02
CA SER A 351 -23.84 -13.75 16.38
C SER A 351 -22.87 -12.81 17.09
N ASP A 352 -23.41 -11.73 17.67
CA ASP A 352 -22.65 -10.70 18.40
C ASP A 352 -22.01 -11.23 19.71
N ASN A 353 -22.40 -12.45 20.13
CA ASN A 353 -21.74 -13.13 21.25
C ASN A 353 -20.32 -13.61 20.91
N TYR A 354 -19.95 -13.64 19.63
CA TYR A 354 -18.69 -14.24 19.15
C TYR A 354 -17.88 -13.28 18.27
N LEU A 355 -17.56 -12.10 18.81
CA LEU A 355 -16.85 -11.03 18.09
C LEU A 355 -15.35 -10.92 18.41
N THR A 356 -14.84 -11.77 19.31
CA THR A 356 -13.43 -11.79 19.70
C THR A 356 -12.75 -13.09 19.32
N SER A 357 -11.45 -13.03 19.04
CA SER A 357 -10.61 -14.21 18.76
C SER A 357 -10.80 -15.34 19.78
N ASP A 358 -10.89 -15.02 21.07
CA ASP A 358 -11.07 -16.03 22.13
C ASP A 358 -12.47 -16.65 22.11
N SER A 359 -13.51 -15.83 21.96
CA SER A 359 -14.90 -16.33 21.85
C SER A 359 -15.11 -17.22 20.62
N ILE A 360 -14.44 -16.88 19.50
CA ILE A 360 -14.50 -17.65 18.26
C ILE A 360 -13.71 -18.95 18.40
N LYS A 361 -12.54 -18.93 19.05
CA LYS A 361 -11.75 -20.13 19.31
C LYS A 361 -12.52 -21.14 20.16
N GLU A 362 -13.31 -20.67 21.12
CA GLU A 362 -14.14 -21.53 21.95
C GLU A 362 -15.36 -22.09 21.19
N ALA A 363 -16.08 -21.23 20.46
CA ALA A 363 -17.35 -21.59 19.84
C ALA A 363 -17.23 -22.15 18.41
N ASN A 364 -16.13 -21.89 17.70
CA ASN A 364 -15.86 -22.36 16.34
C ASN A 364 -14.36 -22.63 16.13
N PRO A 365 -13.77 -23.60 16.86
CA PRO A 365 -12.34 -23.92 16.78
C PRO A 365 -11.85 -24.28 15.37
N LEU A 366 -12.66 -24.95 14.55
CA LEU A 366 -12.29 -25.25 13.16
C LEU A 366 -12.17 -23.97 12.32
N GLY A 367 -13.05 -22.99 12.55
CA GLY A 367 -12.97 -21.67 11.93
C GLY A 367 -11.73 -20.90 12.38
N TYR A 368 -11.46 -20.89 13.68
CA TYR A 368 -10.25 -20.30 14.24
C TYR A 368 -8.97 -20.90 13.63
N ASP A 369 -8.89 -22.23 13.52
CA ASP A 369 -7.75 -22.92 12.90
C ASP A 369 -7.63 -22.61 11.41
N LEU A 370 -8.76 -22.53 10.69
CA LEU A 370 -8.79 -22.16 9.28
C LEU A 370 -8.22 -20.74 9.07
N TYR A 371 -8.65 -19.79 9.90
CA TYR A 371 -8.19 -18.40 9.83
C TYR A 371 -6.69 -18.28 10.16
N THR A 372 -6.27 -18.82 11.30
CA THR A 372 -4.90 -18.65 11.82
C THR A 372 -3.85 -19.39 10.99
N ASN A 373 -4.18 -20.58 10.48
CA ASN A 373 -3.20 -21.40 9.76
C ASN A 373 -3.17 -21.13 8.25
N TYR A 374 -4.24 -20.58 7.67
CA TYR A 374 -4.34 -20.46 6.22
C TYR A 374 -4.76 -19.07 5.73
N ILE A 375 -5.85 -18.49 6.23
CA ILE A 375 -6.32 -17.18 5.72
C ILE A 375 -5.26 -16.10 5.96
N THR A 376 -4.71 -16.02 7.17
CA THR A 376 -3.65 -15.04 7.51
C THR A 376 -2.33 -15.24 6.75
N LYS A 377 -2.16 -16.39 6.06
CA LYS A 377 -0.97 -16.66 5.23
C LYS A 377 -1.09 -16.04 3.84
N VAL A 378 -2.30 -15.63 3.44
CA VAL A 378 -2.60 -15.14 2.08
C VAL A 378 -3.23 -13.76 2.12
N ILE A 379 -4.12 -13.50 3.08
CA ILE A 379 -4.87 -12.24 3.20
C ILE A 379 -4.37 -11.51 4.44
N THR A 380 -3.79 -10.33 4.22
CA THR A 380 -3.37 -9.40 5.27
C THR A 380 -4.59 -8.64 5.76
N LYS A 381 -4.72 -8.45 7.07
CA LYS A 381 -5.68 -7.50 7.65
C LYS A 381 -5.28 -6.08 7.24
N PRO A 382 -6.08 -5.35 6.45
CA PRO A 382 -5.73 -3.98 6.09
C PRO A 382 -5.77 -3.07 7.31
N GLU A 383 -4.79 -2.18 7.43
CA GLU A 383 -4.74 -1.24 8.55
C GLU A 383 -5.95 -0.29 8.54
N SER A 384 -6.59 -0.16 9.70
CA SER A 384 -7.85 0.57 9.82
C SER A 384 -7.71 2.07 9.50
N TYR A 385 -6.62 2.71 9.94
CA TYR A 385 -6.33 4.12 9.60
C TYR A 385 -6.24 4.31 8.08
N ARG A 386 -5.66 3.35 7.37
CA ARG A 386 -5.43 3.45 5.93
C ARG A 386 -6.74 3.33 5.17
N LEU A 387 -7.61 2.42 5.59
CA LEU A 387 -8.97 2.30 5.04
C LEU A 387 -9.76 3.61 5.26
N GLU A 388 -9.69 4.19 6.45
CA GLU A 388 -10.39 5.43 6.79
C GLU A 388 -9.89 6.63 5.97
N GLU A 389 -8.57 6.73 5.72
CA GLU A 389 -8.01 7.75 4.83
C GLU A 389 -8.50 7.63 3.39
N ILE A 390 -8.60 6.40 2.87
CA ILE A 390 -9.03 6.14 1.49
C ILE A 390 -10.52 6.45 1.32
N TYR A 391 -11.34 6.08 2.30
CA TYR A 391 -12.79 6.12 2.23
C TYR A 391 -13.43 7.19 3.11
N LYS A 392 -12.78 8.35 3.30
CA LYS A 392 -13.40 9.49 4.00
C LYS A 392 -14.80 9.79 3.48
N ASP A 393 -15.64 10.30 4.38
CA ASP A 393 -17.01 10.72 4.09
C ASP A 393 -17.05 11.63 2.85
N ASN A 394 -18.19 11.60 2.15
CA ASN A 394 -18.39 12.36 0.91
C ASN A 394 -17.37 12.05 -0.20
N HIS A 395 -16.70 10.90 -0.13
CA HIS A 395 -15.65 10.46 -1.05
C HIS A 395 -14.37 11.32 -1.07
N GLU A 396 -14.15 12.17 -0.07
CA GLU A 396 -13.01 13.11 -0.02
C GLU A 396 -11.64 12.43 0.11
N GLY A 397 -11.61 11.17 0.53
CA GLY A 397 -10.38 10.40 0.69
C GLY A 397 -9.68 10.19 -0.66
N VAL A 398 -8.37 9.98 -0.62
CA VAL A 398 -7.57 9.65 -1.80
C VAL A 398 -6.96 8.27 -1.65
N SER A 399 -6.94 7.52 -2.74
CA SER A 399 -6.42 6.17 -2.83
C SER A 399 -4.94 6.10 -2.48
N GLY A 400 -4.14 7.12 -2.79
CA GLY A 400 -2.67 7.03 -2.71
C GLY A 400 -2.08 5.94 -3.62
N TYR A 401 -2.89 5.35 -4.50
CA TYR A 401 -2.51 4.23 -5.33
C TYR A 401 -1.38 4.61 -6.29
N GLN A 402 -0.34 3.79 -6.28
CA GLN A 402 0.72 3.84 -7.27
C GLN A 402 0.79 2.49 -7.97
N SER A 403 0.66 2.49 -9.29
CA SER A 403 0.79 1.25 -10.05
C SER A 403 2.24 0.81 -10.03
N ASP A 404 2.46 -0.51 -10.02
CA ASP A 404 3.82 -1.05 -10.13
C ASP A 404 4.42 -0.80 -11.54
N THR A 405 3.58 -0.37 -12.50
CA THR A 405 3.99 0.05 -13.84
C THR A 405 4.34 1.54 -13.96
N ASP A 406 3.80 2.41 -13.09
CA ASP A 406 4.14 3.84 -12.97
C ASP A 406 5.21 4.09 -11.90
N THR A 407 5.40 3.16 -10.95
CA THR A 407 6.63 3.10 -10.16
C THR A 407 7.76 2.58 -11.05
N ILE A 408 8.25 3.47 -11.89
CA ILE A 408 9.57 4.09 -11.70
C ILE A 408 9.50 5.50 -12.35
N SER A 409 8.66 6.38 -11.79
CA SER A 409 9.17 7.72 -11.49
C SER A 409 10.07 7.51 -10.27
N ILE A 410 11.37 7.67 -10.49
CA ILE A 410 12.47 7.35 -9.58
C ILE A 410 12.55 5.88 -9.13
N ASP A 411 13.29 5.12 -9.93
CA ASP A 411 14.16 4.12 -9.35
C ASP A 411 15.20 4.87 -8.53
N GLU A 412 14.93 5.07 -7.25
CA GLU A 412 15.96 5.41 -6.26
C GLU A 412 16.92 4.23 -6.01
N THR A 413 16.85 3.14 -6.79
CA THR A 413 17.99 2.23 -6.95
C THR A 413 19.01 2.77 -7.95
N ILE A 414 19.54 3.95 -7.65
CA ILE A 414 21.00 4.06 -7.63
C ILE A 414 21.44 3.54 -6.27
N ILE A 415 21.78 2.25 -6.21
CA ILE A 415 22.99 1.91 -5.44
C ILE A 415 24.07 2.71 -6.15
N SER A 416 24.58 3.71 -5.44
CA SER A 416 25.75 4.46 -5.88
C SER A 416 26.82 3.48 -6.33
N SER A 417 27.09 3.42 -7.63
CA SER A 417 28.47 3.69 -8.00
C SER A 417 28.67 5.19 -7.75
N ASN A 418 29.31 5.50 -6.63
CA ASN A 418 29.84 6.81 -6.26
C ASN A 418 30.24 7.64 -7.48
N THR A 419 29.63 8.82 -7.67
CA THR A 419 30.30 9.97 -8.32
C THR A 419 29.81 11.36 -7.87
N ASN A 420 28.62 11.53 -7.28
CA ASN A 420 28.19 12.86 -6.79
C ASN A 420 28.04 12.88 -5.26
N LYS A 421 28.85 13.71 -4.59
CA LYS A 421 28.87 13.90 -3.12
C LYS A 421 27.58 14.52 -2.54
N ASN A 422 26.62 14.96 -3.37
CA ASN A 422 25.61 15.97 -2.96
C ASN A 422 24.16 15.44 -2.77
N ASN A 423 23.85 14.15 -2.94
CA ASN A 423 22.49 13.64 -2.74
C ASN A 423 22.48 12.15 -2.35
N LYS A 424 21.76 11.77 -1.30
CA LYS A 424 21.70 10.38 -0.81
C LYS A 424 20.29 9.93 -0.48
N GLN A 425 19.92 8.77 -1.00
CA GLN A 425 18.59 8.20 -0.91
C GLN A 425 18.54 7.08 0.15
N PHE A 426 17.51 7.12 0.98
CA PHE A 426 17.23 6.20 2.07
C PHE A 426 15.89 5.49 1.80
N ARG A 427 15.77 4.25 2.29
CA ARG A 427 14.60 3.40 2.06
C ARG A 427 13.55 3.64 3.13
N GLY A 428 12.34 4.02 2.73
CA GLY A 428 11.23 4.24 3.66
C GLY A 428 11.28 5.60 4.35
N SER A 429 10.41 5.79 5.34
CA SER A 429 10.26 7.05 6.05
C SER A 429 11.50 7.40 6.88
N SER A 430 11.81 8.69 6.97
CA SER A 430 12.82 9.28 7.86
C SER A 430 12.69 8.86 9.32
N LEU A 431 11.48 8.47 9.73
CA LEU A 431 11.17 7.96 11.07
C LEU A 431 11.92 6.67 11.39
N ASN A 432 12.24 5.87 10.37
CA ASN A 432 12.91 4.58 10.50
C ASN A 432 14.43 4.70 10.60
N TYR A 433 14.97 5.93 10.72
CA TYR A 433 16.40 6.18 10.79
C TYR A 433 16.78 6.97 12.04
N ASN A 434 17.94 6.63 12.60
CA ASN A 434 18.65 7.38 13.61
C ASN A 434 19.73 8.22 12.94
N PHE A 435 19.86 9.46 13.38
CA PHE A 435 20.97 10.36 13.04
C PHE A 435 21.86 10.47 14.26
N ILE A 436 23.16 10.25 14.10
CA ILE A 436 24.13 10.24 15.18
C ILE A 436 25.24 11.23 14.85
N ASN A 437 25.55 12.13 15.77
CA ASN A 437 26.68 13.03 15.66
C ASN A 437 27.97 12.30 16.09
N LYS A 438 28.94 12.19 15.17
CA LYS A 438 30.24 11.54 15.42
C LYS A 438 31.36 12.53 15.70
N GLY A 439 31.05 13.83 15.80
CA GLY A 439 32.04 14.90 15.92
C GLY A 439 32.72 15.21 14.59
N ASP A 440 33.48 16.31 14.56
CA ASP A 440 34.22 16.78 13.39
C ASP A 440 33.37 16.87 12.11
N ASN A 441 32.11 17.30 12.28
CA ASN A 441 31.12 17.43 11.20
C ASN A 441 30.79 16.10 10.49
N ASN A 442 31.03 14.96 11.14
CA ASN A 442 30.64 13.63 10.70
C ASN A 442 29.31 13.21 11.33
N TYR A 443 28.39 12.72 10.49
CA TYR A 443 27.10 12.20 10.90
C TYR A 443 26.94 10.76 10.43
N GLU A 444 26.54 9.90 11.35
CA GLU A 444 26.21 8.50 11.09
C GLU A 444 24.69 8.35 11.00
N ILE A 445 24.21 7.69 9.95
CA ILE A 445 22.79 7.43 9.70
C ILE A 445 22.59 5.93 9.69
N LEU A 446 21.73 5.46 10.59
CA LEU A 446 21.49 4.03 10.84
C LEU A 446 19.99 3.74 10.81
N PRO A 447 19.56 2.61 10.23
CA PRO A 447 18.19 2.14 10.42
C PRO A 447 17.90 1.92 11.91
N LYS A 448 16.74 2.38 12.39
CA LYS A 448 16.24 2.03 13.71
C LYS A 448 15.93 0.53 13.76
N ASN A 449 15.99 -0.05 14.95
CA ASN A 449 15.32 -1.33 15.18
C ASN A 449 13.82 -1.05 15.03
N ASN A 450 13.19 -1.59 13.98
CA ASN A 450 11.78 -1.29 13.76
C ASN A 450 11.01 -2.05 14.83
N PHE A 451 10.31 -1.34 15.70
CA PHE A 451 9.23 -1.90 16.49
C PHE A 451 7.94 -1.33 15.92
N ASP A 452 6.93 -2.16 15.73
CA ASP A 452 5.60 -1.72 15.37
C ASP A 452 5.05 -0.80 16.47
N GLU A 453 4.64 0.42 16.09
CA GLU A 453 4.25 1.47 17.05
C GLU A 453 2.93 1.13 17.80
N ILE A 454 2.18 0.14 17.31
CA ILE A 454 0.88 -0.29 17.84
C ILE A 454 1.04 -1.62 18.62
N THR A 455 1.75 -2.59 18.06
CA THR A 455 1.90 -3.94 18.63
C THR A 455 3.13 -4.09 19.52
N GLY A 456 4.10 -3.18 19.41
CA GLY A 456 5.35 -3.22 20.17
C GLY A 456 6.31 -4.34 19.73
N GLN A 457 6.07 -4.98 18.59
CA GLN A 457 6.85 -6.10 18.09
C GLN A 457 7.97 -5.69 17.14
N LEU A 458 9.09 -6.43 17.16
CA LEU A 458 10.26 -6.17 16.33
C LEU A 458 10.00 -6.53 14.84
N VAL A 459 9.99 -5.53 13.97
CA VAL A 459 10.03 -5.64 12.51
C VAL A 459 11.51 -5.75 12.05
N GLN A 460 11.82 -6.76 11.24
CA GLN A 460 13.22 -7.11 10.92
C GLN A 460 13.93 -6.07 10.01
N LYS A 461 15.24 -5.86 10.26
CA LYS A 461 16.20 -5.02 9.50
C LYS A 461 16.41 -5.40 8.02
N LYS A 462 15.76 -6.45 7.54
CA LYS A 462 16.01 -7.12 6.25
C LYS A 462 15.82 -6.22 5.01
N TYR A 463 15.31 -4.99 5.19
CA TYR A 463 14.94 -4.08 4.11
C TYR A 463 15.77 -2.78 4.03
N PHE A 464 16.69 -2.50 4.96
CA PHE A 464 17.48 -1.26 5.01
C PHE A 464 18.98 -1.50 4.76
N SER A 465 19.69 -0.49 4.23
CA SER A 465 21.16 -0.51 4.11
C SER A 465 21.82 -0.47 5.49
N GLU A 466 22.98 -1.13 5.65
CA GLU A 466 23.50 -1.46 6.99
C GLU A 466 23.98 -0.25 7.80
N LYS A 467 24.43 0.84 7.17
CA LYS A 467 24.97 2.04 7.83
C LYS A 467 25.56 3.02 6.84
N ASP A 468 25.48 4.32 7.13
CA ASP A 468 26.10 5.37 6.33
C ASP A 468 26.81 6.42 7.19
N ILE A 469 28.03 6.83 6.81
CA ILE A 469 28.78 7.93 7.46
C ILE A 469 28.99 9.06 6.46
N ILE A 470 28.70 10.30 6.85
CA ILE A 470 28.73 11.48 5.98
C ILE A 470 29.48 12.63 6.67
N ASN A 471 30.44 13.26 5.99
CA ASN A 471 31.12 14.46 6.46
C ASN A 471 30.55 15.71 5.78
N SER A 472 30.16 16.72 6.56
CA SER A 472 29.50 17.93 6.03
C SER A 472 30.45 19.07 5.60
N ASN A 473 31.76 18.99 5.89
CA ASN A 473 32.73 20.04 5.51
C ASN A 473 32.97 20.15 3.99
N ASP A 474 32.66 19.10 3.24
CA ASP A 474 32.88 18.99 1.80
C ASP A 474 31.62 19.34 0.96
N LEU A 475 30.56 19.87 1.60
CA LEU A 475 29.22 19.95 1.01
C LEU A 475 28.67 21.39 1.00
N GLU A 476 28.08 21.82 -0.12
CA GLU A 476 27.45 23.15 -0.26
C GLU A 476 25.93 23.14 0.01
N SER A 477 25.29 21.97 -0.02
CA SER A 477 23.93 21.63 0.47
C SER A 477 23.63 20.21 0.01
N PHE A 478 22.93 19.41 0.81
CA PHE A 478 22.81 17.96 0.57
C PHE A 478 21.44 17.47 0.98
N ALA A 479 20.68 16.93 0.03
CA ALA A 479 19.41 16.28 0.33
C ALA A 479 19.63 14.83 0.77
N LEU A 480 19.19 14.51 1.98
CA LEU A 480 18.83 13.18 2.43
C LEU A 480 17.39 12.94 1.99
N GLN A 481 17.18 12.00 1.07
CA GLN A 481 15.87 11.72 0.54
C GLN A 481 15.27 10.46 1.19
N PHE A 482 14.12 10.62 1.83
CA PHE A 482 13.29 9.55 2.40
C PHE A 482 11.94 9.50 1.66
N THR A 483 11.14 8.45 1.88
CA THR A 483 9.84 8.31 1.19
C THR A 483 8.79 9.31 1.67
N ASP A 484 8.92 9.78 2.92
CA ASP A 484 8.01 10.73 3.56
C ASP A 484 8.44 12.18 3.36
N LYS A 485 9.76 12.45 3.31
CA LYS A 485 10.29 13.81 3.14
C LYS A 485 11.73 13.83 2.61
N LYS A 486 12.15 15.02 2.18
CA LYS A 486 13.57 15.36 1.97
C LYS A 486 14.05 16.13 3.19
N LEU A 487 15.26 15.85 3.65
CA LEU A 487 15.96 16.61 4.69
C LEU A 487 17.24 17.18 4.10
N ASP A 488 17.58 18.43 4.41
CA ASP A 488 18.91 18.96 4.15
C ASP A 488 19.85 18.58 5.30
N LEU A 489 21.00 17.97 5.01
CA LEU A 489 21.93 17.55 6.06
C LEU A 489 22.48 18.74 6.87
N ILE A 490 22.65 19.91 6.25
CA ILE A 490 23.15 21.10 6.93
C ILE A 490 22.01 21.75 7.71
N ASP A 491 20.89 22.07 7.06
CA ASP A 491 19.83 22.85 7.71
C ASP A 491 19.00 22.01 8.69
N ASP A 492 18.72 20.75 8.35
CA ASP A 492 17.82 19.89 9.14
C ASP A 492 18.56 18.98 10.11
N VAL A 493 19.72 18.41 9.75
CA VAL A 493 20.45 17.48 10.64
C VAL A 493 21.49 18.20 11.49
N LYS A 494 22.46 18.86 10.85
CA LYS A 494 23.45 19.67 11.55
C LYS A 494 22.79 20.82 12.30
N GLY A 495 21.83 21.51 11.68
CA GLY A 495 21.10 22.60 12.32
C GLY A 495 20.40 22.20 13.61
N VAL A 496 19.95 20.95 13.74
CA VAL A 496 19.44 20.40 15.00
C VAL A 496 20.57 20.12 15.99
N PHE A 497 21.62 19.41 15.57
CA PHE A 497 22.74 19.08 16.47
C PHE A 497 23.49 20.31 16.99
N ASP A 498 23.63 21.36 16.18
CA ASP A 498 24.27 22.62 16.56
C ASP A 498 23.53 23.36 17.68
N GLN A 499 22.21 23.17 17.78
CA GLN A 499 21.38 23.75 18.83
C GLN A 499 21.54 23.03 20.17
N VAL A 500 21.96 21.76 20.14
CA VAL A 500 22.07 20.92 21.33
C VAL A 500 23.41 21.17 22.01
N THR A 501 23.38 21.73 23.22
CA THR A 501 24.58 22.18 23.94
C THR A 501 25.03 21.27 25.08
N GLY A 502 24.26 20.24 25.42
CA GLY A 502 24.63 19.28 26.46
C GLY A 502 23.48 18.42 26.95
N LEU A 503 23.81 17.39 27.75
CA LEU A 503 22.84 16.42 28.28
C LEU A 503 21.78 17.09 29.16
N ASN A 504 22.19 17.97 30.08
CA ASN A 504 21.29 18.59 31.07
C ASN A 504 21.00 20.07 30.77
N THR A 505 21.25 20.54 29.54
CA THR A 505 20.90 21.91 29.12
C THR A 505 19.46 21.96 28.60
N ASP A 506 18.88 23.16 28.56
CA ASP A 506 17.53 23.40 28.02
C ASP A 506 17.34 22.77 26.63
N SER A 507 18.33 22.95 25.75
CA SER A 507 18.34 22.34 24.41
C SER A 507 18.32 20.81 24.43
N GLY A 508 19.05 20.18 25.35
CA GLY A 508 19.06 18.72 25.47
C GLY A 508 17.72 18.19 25.99
N ARG A 509 17.10 18.91 26.92
CA ARG A 509 15.78 18.57 27.46
C ARG A 509 14.68 18.71 26.41
N MET A 510 14.68 19.79 25.63
CA MET A 510 13.72 19.99 24.54
C MET A 510 13.88 18.94 23.44
N PHE A 511 15.13 18.62 23.05
CA PHE A 511 15.39 17.57 22.06
C PHE A 511 14.82 16.22 22.51
N ARG A 512 15.10 15.80 23.76
CA ARG A 512 14.59 14.53 24.29
C ARG A 512 13.08 14.50 24.38
N LEU A 513 12.45 15.59 24.84
CA LEU A 513 10.99 15.68 24.93
C LEU A 513 10.34 15.62 23.54
N TYR A 514 10.91 16.30 22.55
CA TYR A 514 10.44 16.28 21.17
C TYR A 514 10.55 14.86 20.58
N ASN A 515 11.71 14.25 20.73
CA ASN A 515 11.93 12.88 20.25
C ASN A 515 11.01 11.89 20.95
N ALA A 516 10.80 12.05 22.25
CA ALA A 516 9.93 11.19 23.04
C ALA A 516 8.46 11.27 22.61
N ALA A 517 7.96 12.48 22.34
CA ALA A 517 6.58 12.69 21.92
C ALA A 517 6.33 12.12 20.51
N PHE A 518 7.21 12.34 19.55
CA PHE A 518 6.91 12.10 18.13
C PHE A 518 7.70 10.96 17.48
N ARG A 519 8.57 10.25 18.24
CA ARG A 519 9.47 9.18 17.76
C ARG A 519 10.35 9.60 16.56
N ARG A 520 10.54 10.90 16.33
CA ARG A 520 11.27 11.41 15.17
C ARG A 520 12.43 12.29 15.58
N PHE A 521 13.39 12.40 14.68
CA PHE A 521 14.40 13.45 14.78
C PHE A 521 13.68 14.81 14.69
N PRO A 522 13.93 15.74 15.63
CA PRO A 522 13.29 17.06 15.58
C PRO A 522 13.61 17.76 14.26
N ASP A 523 12.72 18.64 13.82
CA ASP A 523 13.09 19.62 12.80
C ASP A 523 13.78 20.82 13.47
N SER A 524 14.73 21.42 12.76
CA SER A 524 15.59 22.48 13.27
C SER A 524 14.81 23.69 13.78
N SER A 525 13.79 24.12 13.03
CA SER A 525 12.98 25.30 13.35
C SER A 525 12.07 25.07 14.55
N GLY A 526 11.38 23.92 14.60
CA GLY A 526 10.50 23.55 15.70
C GLY A 526 11.28 23.34 16.99
N LEU A 527 12.43 22.66 16.94
CA LEU A 527 13.29 22.53 18.12
C LEU A 527 13.72 23.90 18.64
N LYS A 528 14.17 24.80 17.75
CA LYS A 528 14.56 26.16 18.13
C LYS A 528 13.43 26.89 18.85
N TYR A 529 12.22 26.84 18.31
CA TYR A 529 11.05 27.46 18.92
C TYR A 529 10.85 26.98 20.36
N TRP A 530 10.87 25.65 20.59
CA TRP A 530 10.65 25.11 21.93
C TRP A 530 11.80 25.41 22.90
N ILE A 531 13.04 25.46 22.42
CA ILE A 531 14.18 25.95 23.20
C ILE A 531 13.95 27.40 23.62
N ASP A 532 13.58 28.28 22.69
CA ASP A 532 13.34 29.70 23.00
C ASP A 532 12.19 29.87 24.01
N GLN A 533 11.09 29.13 23.85
CA GLN A 533 9.95 29.17 24.78
C GLN A 533 10.33 28.69 26.18
N PHE A 534 11.13 27.62 26.28
CA PHE A 534 11.55 27.05 27.55
C PHE A 534 12.63 27.90 28.23
N SER A 535 13.69 28.28 27.52
CA SER A 535 14.81 29.06 28.06
C SER A 535 14.44 30.50 28.42
N SER A 536 13.43 31.09 27.77
CA SER A 536 12.91 32.40 28.16
C SER A 536 12.05 32.35 29.42
N GLY A 537 11.65 31.16 29.88
CA GLY A 537 10.69 30.97 30.96
C GLY A 537 9.24 31.28 30.56
N ALA A 538 8.95 31.49 29.27
CA ALA A 538 7.60 31.70 28.77
C ALA A 538 6.73 30.45 28.98
N ASN A 539 7.31 29.26 28.78
CA ASN A 539 6.70 27.98 29.08
C ASN A 539 7.62 27.16 29.99
N ASP A 540 7.05 26.55 31.03
CA ASP A 540 7.76 25.51 31.76
C ASP A 540 7.70 24.17 31.01
N ILE A 541 8.51 23.21 31.48
CA ILE A 541 8.64 21.90 30.83
C ILE A 541 7.31 21.12 30.77
N ARG A 542 6.42 21.31 31.74
CA ARG A 542 5.10 20.66 31.81
C ARG A 542 4.15 21.22 30.78
N THR A 543 4.20 22.53 30.57
CA THR A 543 3.43 23.25 29.56
C THR A 543 3.86 22.82 28.16
N VAL A 544 5.16 22.70 27.92
CA VAL A 544 5.68 22.18 26.64
C VAL A 544 5.24 20.73 26.42
N SER A 545 5.41 19.85 27.41
CA SER A 545 4.99 18.44 27.32
C SER A 545 3.49 18.30 27.04
N SER A 546 2.66 19.08 27.73
CA SER A 546 1.21 19.13 27.49
C SER A 546 0.88 19.59 26.07
N SER A 547 1.57 20.61 25.57
CA SER A 547 1.37 21.14 24.21
C SER A 547 1.68 20.09 23.14
N PHE A 548 2.66 19.22 23.36
CA PHE A 548 2.95 18.11 22.44
C PHE A 548 1.82 17.09 22.41
N LEU A 549 1.30 16.68 23.57
CA LEU A 549 0.24 15.66 23.64
C LEU A 549 -1.08 16.12 23.00
N VAL A 550 -1.38 17.42 23.03
CA VAL A 550 -2.62 17.96 22.44
C VAL A 550 -2.44 18.43 20.99
N SER A 551 -1.22 18.37 20.45
CA SER A 551 -0.93 18.79 19.08
C SER A 551 -1.60 17.88 18.06
N ASP A 552 -1.96 18.45 16.90
CA ASP A 552 -2.52 17.68 15.78
C ASP A 552 -1.55 16.59 15.31
N GLU A 553 -0.23 16.83 15.41
CA GLU A 553 0.78 15.82 15.09
C GLU A 553 0.70 14.60 16.01
N PHE A 554 0.52 14.82 17.32
CA PHE A 554 0.40 13.72 18.28
C PHE A 554 -0.91 12.95 18.08
N LYS A 555 -2.02 13.65 17.87
CA LYS A 555 -3.33 13.05 17.62
C LYS A 555 -3.37 12.25 16.32
N LEU A 556 -2.82 12.79 15.24
CA LEU A 556 -2.72 12.11 13.95
C LEU A 556 -1.89 10.83 14.07
N ARG A 557 -0.87 10.86 14.92
CA ARG A 557 0.10 9.78 15.05
C ARG A 557 -0.37 8.63 15.94
N TYR A 558 -0.96 8.93 17.09
CA TYR A 558 -1.30 7.91 18.10
C TYR A 558 -2.80 7.76 18.33
N GLY A 559 -3.62 8.56 17.63
CA GLY A 559 -5.07 8.60 17.79
C GLY A 559 -5.50 9.57 18.90
N GLU A 560 -6.66 10.19 18.70
CA GLU A 560 -7.22 11.17 19.64
C GLU A 560 -7.66 10.54 20.98
N ASN A 561 -8.00 9.24 20.98
CA ASN A 561 -8.54 8.51 22.14
C ASN A 561 -7.71 7.27 22.51
N ILE A 562 -6.37 7.39 22.52
CA ILE A 562 -5.49 6.30 22.95
C ILE A 562 -5.72 5.97 24.44
N SER A 563 -5.85 4.70 24.81
CA SER A 563 -6.00 4.27 26.21
C SER A 563 -4.69 4.45 26.99
N ASP A 564 -4.73 4.57 28.32
CA ASP A 564 -3.51 4.71 29.14
C ASP A 564 -2.58 3.49 28.96
N ASN A 565 -3.18 2.29 28.88
CA ASN A 565 -2.48 1.06 28.60
C ASN A 565 -1.71 1.10 27.28
N GLN A 566 -2.31 1.62 26.21
CA GLN A 566 -1.65 1.72 24.91
C GLN A 566 -0.65 2.87 24.89
N TYR A 567 -0.97 3.99 25.53
CA TYR A 567 -0.11 5.16 25.64
C TYR A 567 1.24 4.82 26.31
N VAL A 568 1.23 4.13 27.45
CA VAL A 568 2.46 3.72 28.14
C VAL A 568 3.26 2.72 27.30
N LYS A 569 2.61 1.76 26.63
CA LYS A 569 3.27 0.83 25.68
C LYS A 569 4.01 1.59 24.59
N THR A 570 3.34 2.57 23.99
CA THR A 570 3.91 3.42 22.94
C THR A 570 5.11 4.21 23.45
N LEU A 571 5.13 4.71 24.70
CA LEU A 571 6.31 5.41 25.23
C LEU A 571 7.54 4.51 25.42
N TYR A 572 7.37 3.25 25.83
CA TYR A 572 8.48 2.29 25.88
C TYR A 572 9.15 2.11 24.52
N ILE A 573 8.34 1.96 23.47
CA ILE A 573 8.84 1.83 22.10
C ILE A 573 9.45 3.15 21.63
N ASN A 574 8.72 4.24 21.75
CA ASN A 574 9.08 5.53 21.16
C ASN A 574 10.33 6.13 21.76
N VAL A 575 10.43 6.07 23.10
CA VAL A 575 11.46 6.76 23.87
C VAL A 575 12.63 5.85 24.18
N LEU A 576 12.38 4.59 24.56
CA LEU A 576 13.42 3.68 25.04
C LEU A 576 13.85 2.66 23.98
N ASN A 577 13.11 2.55 22.87
CA ASN A 577 13.39 1.67 21.76
C ASN A 577 13.55 0.19 22.19
N ARG A 578 12.71 -0.25 23.13
CA ARG A 578 12.67 -1.61 23.65
C ARG A 578 11.26 -2.00 24.07
N GLU A 579 11.03 -3.30 24.23
CA GLU A 579 9.81 -3.83 24.85
C GLU A 579 9.63 -3.28 26.28
N LEU A 580 8.37 -3.16 26.69
CA LEU A 580 8.02 -2.76 28.06
C LEU A 580 8.54 -3.79 29.06
N ASP A 581 9.00 -3.29 30.20
CA ASP A 581 9.14 -4.14 31.39
C ASP A 581 7.83 -4.09 32.17
N GLN A 582 7.31 -5.26 32.56
CA GLN A 582 5.97 -5.36 33.16
C GLN A 582 5.85 -4.53 34.43
N SER A 583 6.90 -4.49 35.26
CA SER A 583 6.92 -3.72 36.51
C SER A 583 6.77 -2.20 36.31
N GLY A 584 7.54 -1.62 35.38
CA GLY A 584 7.47 -0.20 35.08
C GLY A 584 6.19 0.16 34.33
N TYR A 585 5.71 -0.73 33.45
CA TYR A 585 4.41 -0.59 32.81
C TYR A 585 3.28 -0.52 33.84
N ASP A 586 3.22 -1.47 34.77
CA ASP A 586 2.21 -1.51 35.83
C ASP A 586 2.29 -0.25 36.73
N TYR A 587 3.50 0.23 37.00
CA TYR A 587 3.71 1.48 37.74
C TYR A 587 3.11 2.69 37.02
N TRP A 588 3.46 2.92 35.75
CA TRP A 588 2.98 4.08 34.99
C TRP A 588 1.47 4.02 34.72
N VAL A 589 0.95 2.85 34.32
CA VAL A 589 -0.49 2.67 34.10
C VAL A 589 -1.26 2.81 35.42
N GLY A 590 -0.71 2.31 36.52
CA GLY A 590 -1.29 2.47 37.85
C GLY A 590 -1.35 3.94 38.28
N ASN A 591 -0.29 4.73 38.05
CA ASN A 591 -0.30 6.16 38.37
C ASN A 591 -1.32 6.94 37.52
N LEU A 592 -1.45 6.62 36.24
CA LEU A 592 -2.45 7.23 35.35
C LEU A 592 -3.88 6.86 35.77
N SER A 593 -4.13 5.57 36.01
CA SER A 593 -5.47 5.07 36.36
C SER A 593 -5.98 5.56 37.72
N ASN A 594 -5.06 5.96 38.61
CA ASN A 594 -5.38 6.52 39.93
C ASN A 594 -5.26 8.05 39.98
N ASP A 595 -5.13 8.73 38.83
CA ASP A 595 -4.98 10.19 38.71
C ASP A 595 -3.80 10.78 39.52
N ILE A 596 -2.80 9.95 39.86
CA ILE A 596 -1.60 10.37 40.61
C ILE A 596 -0.67 11.18 39.70
N GLU A 597 -0.55 10.75 38.44
CA GLU A 597 0.20 11.45 37.41
C GLU A 597 -0.68 11.71 36.19
N GLN A 598 -0.40 12.81 35.52
CA GLN A 598 -1.06 13.18 34.27
C GLN A 598 -0.20 12.69 33.09
N ARG A 599 -0.81 12.46 31.92
CA ARG A 599 -0.08 11.92 30.75
C ARG A 599 1.18 12.71 30.38
N HIS A 600 1.14 14.04 30.46
CA HIS A 600 2.30 14.89 30.21
C HIS A 600 3.44 14.70 31.23
N GLU A 601 3.17 14.28 32.46
CA GLU A 601 4.19 13.93 33.46
C GLU A 601 4.81 12.58 33.13
N VAL A 602 4.00 11.60 32.68
CA VAL A 602 4.50 10.30 32.23
C VAL A 602 5.42 10.47 31.02
N LEU A 603 5.03 11.26 30.01
CA LEU A 603 5.91 11.60 28.88
C LEU A 603 7.24 12.21 29.36
N LEU A 604 7.20 13.11 30.35
CA LEU A 604 8.40 13.69 30.94
C LEU A 604 9.25 12.67 31.68
N GLY A 605 8.63 11.76 32.42
CA GLY A 605 9.29 10.65 33.10
C GLY A 605 10.11 9.79 32.14
N PHE A 606 9.52 9.43 31.00
CA PHE A 606 10.24 8.71 29.94
C PHE A 606 11.32 9.59 29.28
N ALA A 607 10.98 10.82 28.90
CA ALA A 607 11.90 11.72 28.19
C ALA A 607 13.15 12.05 29.01
N GLU A 608 13.01 12.20 30.33
CA GLU A 608 14.12 12.55 31.23
C GLU A 608 14.68 11.36 32.01
N SER A 609 14.23 10.14 31.70
CA SER A 609 14.75 8.90 32.29
C SER A 609 16.25 8.75 32.07
N ALA A 610 16.94 8.06 32.98
CA ALA A 610 18.37 7.76 32.83
C ALA A 610 18.66 6.96 31.55
N GLU A 611 17.74 6.07 31.16
CA GLU A 611 17.84 5.26 29.94
C GLU A 611 17.75 6.13 28.68
N ASN A 612 16.76 7.02 28.58
CA ASN A 612 16.67 7.92 27.42
C ASN A 612 17.84 8.93 27.38
N LYS A 613 18.35 9.36 28.54
CA LYS A 613 19.57 10.17 28.61
C LYS A 613 20.79 9.43 28.06
N ALA A 614 20.91 8.13 28.30
CA ALA A 614 21.98 7.32 27.72
C ALA A 614 21.84 7.19 26.19
N LEU A 615 20.62 6.97 25.68
CA LEU A 615 20.35 6.96 24.23
C LEU A 615 20.66 8.31 23.57
N PHE A 616 20.32 9.41 24.26
CA PHE A 616 20.68 10.75 23.83
C PHE A 616 22.19 10.94 23.78
N THR A 617 22.93 10.49 24.80
CA THR A 617 24.40 10.53 24.80
C THR A 617 24.98 9.76 23.63
N GLU A 618 24.45 8.58 23.31
CA GLU A 618 24.87 7.81 22.13
C GLU A 618 24.62 8.59 20.82
N MET A 619 23.49 9.29 20.74
CA MET A 619 23.09 10.06 19.56
C MET A 619 23.90 11.34 19.36
N THR A 620 24.22 12.07 20.42
CA THR A 620 24.79 13.41 20.34
C THR A 620 26.26 13.51 20.75
N GLY A 621 26.77 12.50 21.47
CA GLY A 621 28.10 12.54 22.10
C GLY A 621 28.15 13.33 23.42
N PHE A 622 27.03 13.83 23.93
CA PHE A 622 26.98 14.58 25.20
C PHE A 622 26.66 13.64 26.37
N GLY A 623 27.67 13.35 27.19
CA GLY A 623 27.55 12.54 28.42
C GLY A 623 27.31 13.35 29.69
#